data_AF-A0A8S3YC25-F1
#
_entry.id   AF-A0A8S3YC25-F1
#
_cell.length_a   1.000
_cell.length_b   1.000
_cell.length_c   1.000
_cell.angle_alpha   90.00
_cell.angle_beta   90.00
_cell.angle_gamma   90.00
#
_symmetry.space_group_name_H-M   'P 1'
#
loop_
_entity.id
_entity.type
_entity.pdbx_description
1 polymer ?
#
loop_
_entity_poly.entity_id
_entity_poly.type
_entity_poly.pdbx_seq_one_letter_code
_entity_poly.pdbx_strand_id
1 'polypeptide(L)'
;MVSGTGPVPNQADTVAFWRSRGSEPVNHNEGPWTEVVASQCAGITPMDPVTITPDDVAEAVRRAPNWKSPGIDGLHHYWLKGFVLGVCARPTVSRGSQPEVAPEPLHYWNHPFGS
;
A
#
# COMPACT_ATOMS: atom_id res chain seq x y z
N MET A 1 -7.95 -35.67 10.10
CA MET A 1 -7.27 -34.50 9.49
C MET A 1 -6.75 -34.97 8.14
N VAL A 2 -7.36 -34.53 7.03
CA VAL A 2 -6.86 -34.88 5.69
C VAL A 2 -5.74 -33.91 5.34
N SER A 3 -4.51 -34.40 5.31
CA SER A 3 -3.39 -33.69 4.71
C SER A 3 -3.46 -33.96 3.21
N GLY A 4 -3.69 -32.92 2.40
CA GLY A 4 -3.74 -33.06 0.95
C GLY A 4 -2.37 -33.46 0.39
N THR A 5 -2.22 -34.70 -0.05
CA THR A 5 -1.01 -35.24 -0.69
C THR A 5 -1.01 -34.97 -2.20
N GLY A 6 -1.27 -33.73 -2.61
CA GLY A 6 -1.20 -33.30 -4.01
C GLY A 6 0.18 -32.74 -4.37
N PRO A 7 0.66 -32.89 -5.61
CA PRO A 7 1.86 -32.19 -6.06
C PRO A 7 1.67 -30.67 -5.92
N VAL A 8 2.67 -29.99 -5.39
CA VAL A 8 2.65 -28.53 -5.23
C VAL A 8 2.59 -27.90 -6.63
N PRO A 9 1.61 -27.00 -6.91
CA PRO A 9 1.51 -26.36 -8.20
C PRO A 9 2.72 -25.46 -8.48
N ASN A 10 3.13 -25.39 -9.75
CA ASN A 10 4.13 -24.43 -10.21
C ASN A 10 3.61 -22.98 -9.97
N GLN A 11 4.55 -22.06 -9.71
CA GLN A 11 4.29 -20.63 -9.58
C GLN A 11 3.53 -20.07 -10.80
N ALA A 12 3.91 -20.45 -12.02
CA ALA A 12 3.26 -19.97 -13.23
C ALA A 12 1.78 -20.36 -13.28
N ASP A 13 1.48 -21.62 -12.94
CA ASP A 13 0.11 -22.15 -12.92
C ASP A 13 -0.73 -21.49 -11.83
N THR A 14 -0.12 -21.22 -10.68
CA THR A 14 -0.75 -20.50 -9.56
C THR A 14 -1.12 -19.07 -9.97
N VAL A 15 -0.19 -18.35 -10.61
CA VAL A 15 -0.43 -16.98 -11.09
C VAL A 15 -1.50 -16.96 -12.18
N ALA A 16 -1.44 -17.89 -13.13
CA ALA A 16 -2.44 -17.99 -14.20
C ALA A 16 -3.84 -18.27 -13.64
N PHE A 17 -3.95 -19.20 -12.68
CA PHE A 17 -5.20 -19.50 -12.00
C PHE A 17 -5.80 -18.24 -11.35
N TRP A 18 -5.05 -17.54 -10.49
CA TRP A 18 -5.58 -16.37 -9.79
C TRP A 18 -5.89 -15.20 -10.74
N ARG A 19 -5.08 -15.00 -11.78
CA ARG A 19 -5.36 -13.99 -12.82
C ARG A 19 -6.67 -14.28 -13.56
N SER A 20 -6.92 -15.53 -13.94
CA SER A 20 -8.15 -15.91 -14.65
C SER A 20 -9.40 -15.62 -13.82
N ARG A 21 -9.37 -15.95 -12.51
CA ARG A 21 -10.49 -15.74 -11.58
C ARG A 21 -10.82 -14.26 -11.37
N GLY A 22 -9.82 -13.39 -11.36
CA GLY A 22 -10.02 -11.95 -11.19
C GLY A 22 -10.29 -11.18 -12.48
N SER A 23 -10.10 -11.80 -13.65
CA SER A 23 -10.28 -11.13 -14.96
C SER A 23 -11.62 -11.43 -15.62
N GLU A 24 -12.32 -12.49 -15.19
CA GLU A 24 -13.66 -12.80 -15.69
C GLU A 24 -14.69 -11.84 -15.05
N PRO A 25 -15.53 -11.16 -15.84
CA PRO A 25 -16.59 -10.31 -15.32
C PRO A 25 -17.70 -11.19 -14.75
N VAL A 26 -17.51 -11.65 -13.52
CA VAL A 26 -18.50 -12.40 -12.76
C VAL A 26 -19.20 -11.42 -11.81
N ASN A 27 -20.53 -11.49 -11.74
CA ASN A 27 -21.28 -10.74 -10.73
C ASN A 27 -21.04 -11.37 -9.35
N HIS A 28 -20.17 -10.74 -8.55
CA HIS A 28 -19.84 -11.20 -7.19
C HIS A 28 -20.86 -10.75 -6.12
N ASN A 29 -21.91 -10.03 -6.51
CA ASN A 29 -22.88 -9.46 -5.55
C ASN A 29 -23.94 -10.47 -5.09
N GLU A 30 -24.01 -11.64 -5.71
CA GLU A 30 -25.06 -12.63 -5.47
C GLU A 30 -24.45 -14.01 -5.28
N GLY A 31 -24.56 -14.54 -4.06
CA GLY A 31 -24.14 -15.91 -3.75
C GLY A 31 -24.76 -16.38 -2.43
N PRO A 32 -24.94 -17.69 -2.20
CA PRO A 32 -25.59 -18.21 -0.99
C PRO A 32 -24.90 -17.77 0.32
N TRP A 33 -23.63 -17.38 0.25
CA TRP A 33 -22.86 -16.89 1.38
C TRP A 33 -23.29 -15.49 1.85
N THR A 34 -23.90 -14.67 0.98
CA THR A 34 -24.29 -13.29 1.34
C THR A 34 -25.41 -13.30 2.36
N GLU A 35 -26.38 -14.22 2.26
CA GLU A 35 -27.46 -14.38 3.26
C GLU A 35 -26.90 -14.82 4.63
N VAL A 36 -25.94 -15.75 4.62
CA VAL A 36 -25.28 -16.21 5.84
C VAL A 36 -24.54 -15.07 6.51
N VAL A 37 -23.72 -14.32 5.75
CA VAL A 37 -22.99 -13.17 6.29
C VAL A 37 -23.95 -12.06 6.73
N ALA A 38 -25.01 -11.77 5.97
CA ALA A 38 -26.03 -10.81 6.35
C ALA A 38 -26.72 -11.18 7.67
N SER A 39 -27.03 -12.47 7.87
CA SER A 39 -27.60 -12.95 9.14
C SER A 39 -26.64 -12.80 10.31
N GLN A 40 -25.34 -13.06 10.10
CA GLN A 40 -24.30 -12.88 11.11
C GLN A 40 -24.06 -11.40 11.45
N CYS A 41 -24.25 -10.51 10.47
CA CYS A 41 -24.11 -9.08 10.61
C CYS A 41 -25.39 -8.36 11.04
N ALA A 42 -26.54 -9.04 11.17
CA ALA A 42 -27.84 -8.41 11.43
C ALA A 42 -27.89 -7.60 12.75
N GLY A 43 -27.08 -7.99 13.74
CA GLY A 43 -26.95 -7.28 15.02
C GLY A 43 -25.83 -6.24 15.06
N ILE A 44 -25.07 -6.07 13.98
CA ILE A 44 -23.96 -5.12 13.91
C ILE A 44 -24.50 -3.77 13.45
N THR A 45 -24.28 -2.73 14.25
CA THR A 45 -24.60 -1.36 13.85
C THR A 45 -23.81 -1.02 12.58
N PRO A 46 -24.49 -0.55 11.51
CA PRO A 46 -23.80 -0.11 10.30
C PRO A 46 -22.79 0.99 10.62
N MET A 47 -21.63 0.96 9.96
CA MET A 47 -20.68 2.07 10.04
C MET A 47 -21.30 3.32 9.44
N ASP A 48 -21.20 4.44 10.15
CA ASP A 48 -21.64 5.72 9.63
C ASP A 48 -20.96 6.04 8.29
N PRO A 49 -21.66 6.71 7.36
CA PRO A 49 -21.06 7.09 6.09
C PRO A 49 -19.85 7.99 6.33
N VAL A 50 -18.68 7.54 5.88
CA VAL A 50 -17.44 8.32 5.94
C VAL A 50 -17.28 9.07 4.64
N THR A 51 -17.43 10.39 4.69
CA THR A 51 -17.13 11.28 3.56
C THR A 51 -15.68 11.71 3.64
N ILE A 52 -14.86 11.27 2.69
CA ILE A 52 -13.47 11.72 2.58
C ILE A 52 -13.46 13.05 1.83
N THR A 53 -12.99 14.11 2.49
CA THR A 53 -12.88 15.45 1.93
C THR A 53 -11.46 15.73 1.41
N PRO A 54 -11.27 16.76 0.55
CA PRO A 54 -9.94 17.19 0.15
C PRO A 54 -9.05 17.57 1.34
N ASP A 55 -9.63 18.10 2.41
CA ASP A 55 -8.89 18.47 3.63
C ASP A 55 -8.36 17.24 4.38
N ASP A 56 -9.14 16.15 4.43
CA ASP A 56 -8.69 14.88 5.00
C ASP A 56 -7.48 14.32 4.24
N VAL A 57 -7.52 14.42 2.91
CA VAL A 57 -6.41 14.01 2.05
C VAL A 57 -5.19 14.91 2.28
N ALA A 58 -5.38 16.23 2.35
CA ALA A 58 -4.31 17.18 2.63
C ALA A 58 -3.65 16.92 4.00
N GLU A 59 -4.44 16.62 5.03
CA GLU A 59 -3.96 16.25 6.37
C GLU A 59 -3.13 14.97 6.35
N ALA A 60 -3.65 13.93 5.70
CA ALA A 60 -2.94 12.65 5.58
C ALA A 60 -1.61 12.82 4.85
N VAL A 61 -1.60 13.54 3.73
CA VAL A 61 -0.41 13.80 2.94
C VAL A 61 0.60 14.61 3.74
N ARG A 62 0.18 15.63 4.50
CA ARG A 62 1.09 16.46 5.31
C ARG A 62 1.81 15.65 6.39
N ARG A 63 1.13 14.70 7.03
CA ARG A 63 1.69 13.83 8.08
C ARG A 63 2.65 12.76 7.55
N ALA A 64 2.56 12.42 6.26
CA ALA A 64 3.40 11.39 5.66
C ALA A 64 4.90 11.77 5.71
N PRO A 65 5.83 10.89 6.11
CA PRO A 65 7.26 11.21 6.13
C PRO A 65 7.82 11.35 4.71
N ASN A 66 8.52 12.45 4.42
CA ASN A 66 9.03 12.77 3.07
C ASN A 66 9.93 11.67 2.49
N TRP A 67 10.86 11.16 3.32
CA TRP A 67 11.93 10.26 2.88
C TRP A 67 11.75 8.81 3.34
N LYS A 68 10.51 8.32 3.29
CA LYS A 68 10.24 6.88 3.35
C LYS A 68 10.57 6.24 1.99
N SER A 69 11.11 5.03 1.98
CA SER A 69 11.29 4.25 0.75
C SER A 69 9.98 4.16 -0.03
N PRO A 70 10.01 4.28 -1.36
CA PRO A 70 8.81 4.26 -2.16
C PRO A 70 8.21 2.85 -2.19
N GLY A 71 6.92 2.76 -2.47
CA GLY A 71 6.25 1.48 -2.68
C GLY A 71 6.65 0.84 -4.01
N ILE A 72 5.95 -0.22 -4.39
CA ILE A 72 6.09 -0.86 -5.71
C ILE A 72 5.79 0.10 -6.88
N ASP A 73 5.09 1.19 -6.59
CA ASP A 73 4.77 2.29 -7.51
C ASP A 73 5.94 3.27 -7.75
N GLY A 74 7.00 3.20 -6.95
CA GLY A 74 8.14 4.12 -7.04
C GLY A 74 7.85 5.55 -6.56
N LEU A 75 6.67 5.83 -6.00
CA LEU A 75 6.26 7.19 -5.64
C LEU A 75 6.66 7.53 -4.20
N HIS A 76 7.42 8.60 -4.01
CA HIS A 76 7.74 9.14 -2.69
C HIS A 76 6.69 10.15 -2.20
N HIS A 77 6.44 10.15 -0.88
CA HIS A 77 5.57 11.15 -0.24
C HIS A 77 6.04 12.60 -0.46
N TYR A 78 7.34 12.81 -0.64
CA TYR A 78 7.89 14.12 -1.01
C TYR A 78 7.20 14.72 -2.23
N TRP A 79 7.03 13.93 -3.30
CA TRP A 79 6.38 14.36 -4.53
C TRP A 79 4.87 14.53 -4.34
N LEU A 80 4.24 13.62 -3.60
CA LEU A 80 2.81 13.68 -3.29
C LEU A 80 2.44 14.98 -2.55
N LYS A 81 3.27 15.42 -1.60
CA LYS A 81 3.11 16.71 -0.91
C LYS A 81 3.19 17.90 -1.85
N GLY A 82 4.07 17.86 -2.85
CA GLY A 82 4.17 18.89 -3.87
C GLY A 82 2.88 19.02 -4.68
N PHE A 83 2.29 17.88 -5.08
CA PHE A 83 1.04 17.86 -5.85
C PHE A 83 -0.18 18.30 -5.04
N VAL A 84 -0.31 17.83 -3.80
CA VAL A 84 -1.54 18.02 -2.99
C VAL A 84 -1.52 19.33 -2.21
N LEU A 85 -0.36 19.73 -1.68
CA LEU A 85 -0.26 20.90 -0.81
C LEU A 85 0.24 22.15 -1.54
N GLY A 86 0.74 22.02 -2.78
CA GLY A 86 1.40 23.12 -3.48
C GLY A 86 2.69 23.61 -2.80
N VAL A 87 3.11 22.96 -1.71
CA VAL A 87 4.28 23.33 -0.92
C VAL A 87 5.47 22.50 -1.39
N CYS A 88 5.99 22.86 -2.56
CA CYS A 88 7.40 22.59 -2.84
C CYS A 88 8.21 23.67 -2.12
N ALA A 89 8.76 23.29 -0.96
CA ALA A 89 9.74 24.03 -0.16
C ALA A 89 9.27 25.29 0.61
N ARG A 90 9.15 25.14 1.93
CA ARG A 90 9.99 25.93 2.85
C ARG A 90 10.49 25.00 3.94
N PRO A 91 11.75 24.53 3.89
CA PRO A 91 12.37 24.02 5.11
C PRO A 91 12.50 25.23 6.02
N THR A 92 11.70 25.29 7.08
CA THR A 92 12.04 26.15 8.21
C THR A 92 13.31 25.53 8.78
N VAL A 93 14.47 25.98 8.29
CA VAL A 93 15.74 25.83 9.01
C VAL A 93 15.53 26.62 10.30
N SER A 94 15.07 25.93 11.34
CA SER A 94 15.31 26.38 12.70
C SER A 94 16.82 26.35 12.88
N ARG A 95 17.45 27.52 12.74
CA ARG A 95 18.85 27.76 13.04
C ARG A 95 19.06 27.40 14.51
N GLY A 96 19.47 26.16 14.79
CA GLY A 96 19.65 25.75 16.19
C GLY A 96 19.84 24.27 16.48
N SER A 97 20.37 23.46 15.56
CA SER A 97 20.99 22.17 15.88
C SER A 97 21.56 21.58 14.59
N GLN A 98 22.89 21.47 14.52
CA GLN A 98 23.59 20.76 13.46
C GLN A 98 23.00 19.34 13.32
N PRO A 99 22.70 18.83 12.11
CA PRO A 99 22.62 17.40 11.94
C PRO A 99 24.03 16.83 12.16
N GLU A 100 24.16 15.97 13.15
CA GLU A 100 25.31 15.08 13.26
C GLU A 100 25.52 14.42 11.89
N VAL A 101 26.70 14.68 11.32
CA VAL A 101 27.11 14.20 10.00
C VAL A 101 26.82 12.71 9.94
N ALA A 102 25.89 12.30 9.08
CA ALA A 102 25.65 10.89 8.82
C ALA A 102 26.99 10.25 8.43
N PRO A 103 27.38 9.09 9.02
CA PRO A 103 28.64 8.46 8.67
C PRO A 103 28.69 8.21 7.16
N GLU A 104 29.82 8.59 6.57
CA GLU A 104 30.21 8.37 5.17
C GLU A 104 29.67 7.03 4.63
N PRO A 105 29.14 6.99 3.40
CA PRO A 105 28.60 5.76 2.84
C PRO A 105 29.74 4.76 2.65
N LEU A 106 29.84 3.80 3.58
CA LEU A 106 30.65 2.60 3.37
C LEU A 106 30.10 1.87 2.13
N HIS A 107 30.83 2.01 1.02
CA HIS A 107 30.98 1.06 -0.09
C HIS A 107 29.97 -0.12 -0.12
N TYR A 108 28.70 0.14 -0.44
CA TYR A 108 27.68 -0.91 -0.67
C TYR A 108 27.17 -0.97 -2.11
N TRP A 109 27.94 -0.43 -3.05
CA TRP A 109 27.73 -0.65 -4.48
C TRP A 109 28.99 -1.24 -5.10
N ASN A 110 29.14 -2.56 -4.96
CA ASN A 110 29.99 -3.36 -5.85
C ASN A 110 29.55 -4.82 -5.80
N HIS A 111 28.52 -5.17 -6.57
CA HIS A 111 28.43 -6.50 -7.18
C HIS A 111 27.93 -6.33 -8.62
N PRO A 112 28.72 -6.72 -9.63
CA PRO A 112 28.20 -6.86 -10.97
C PRO A 112 27.25 -8.06 -11.01
N PHE A 113 26.06 -7.85 -11.57
CA PHE A 113 25.21 -8.95 -12.02
C PHE A 113 26.02 -9.80 -13.00
N GLY A 114 26.40 -11.01 -12.59
CA GLY A 114 27.00 -12.03 -13.45
C GLY A 114 25.93 -12.94 -14.02
N SER A 115 26.07 -13.23 -15.32
CA SER A 115 25.34 -14.24 -16.11
C SER A 115 25.42 -15.65 -15.53
#